data_AF-A0A8F9WFH4-F1
#
_entry.id   AF-A0A8F9WFH4-F1
#
_cell.length_a   1.000
_cell.length_b   1.000
_cell.length_c   1.000
_cell.angle_alpha   90.00
_cell.angle_beta   90.00
_cell.angle_gamma   90.00
#
_symmetry.space_group_name_H-M   'P 1'
#
loop_
_entity.id
_entity.type
_entity.pdbx_description
1 polymer ?
#
loop_
_entity_poly.entity_id
_entity_poly.type
_entity_poly.pdbx_seq_one_letter_code
_entity_poly.pdbx_strand_id
1 'polypeptide(L)'
;MKNIILLIAVTASMMSCDKTSNKEVIHAEEQLNDAQQQLNDATRDKNSAVKAKATAEWQYFIMESDSTIAERSEDIRILDSVRLKMNANERQKMNANYNQAKSEILKLRVKLKEKSDAFEQDLEKFDDQAVKENEIFRRNFRNDMERLDKSVDQLFQSYNNR
;
A
#
# COMPACT_ATOMS: atom_id res chain seq x y z
N MET A 1 6.12 35.30 -9.69
CA MET A 1 6.27 33.82 -9.72
C MET A 1 5.43 33.27 -8.58
N LYS A 2 4.48 32.38 -8.87
CA LYS A 2 3.49 31.89 -7.90
C LYS A 2 4.14 30.83 -7.00
N ASN A 3 4.13 31.05 -5.69
CA ASN A 3 4.56 30.09 -4.68
C ASN A 3 3.54 28.96 -4.59
N ILE A 4 3.96 27.72 -4.85
CA ILE A 4 3.19 26.52 -4.56
C ILE A 4 3.59 26.08 -3.15
N ILE A 5 2.76 26.41 -2.17
CA ILE A 5 2.88 25.88 -0.80
C ILE A 5 2.14 24.54 -0.82
N LEU A 6 2.88 23.44 -0.87
CA LEU A 6 2.33 22.09 -0.67
C LEU A 6 2.32 21.82 0.85
N LEU A 7 1.16 22.04 1.49
CA LEU A 7 0.91 21.69 2.88
C LEU A 7 0.45 20.23 2.92
N ILE A 8 1.32 19.32 3.35
CA ILE A 8 0.94 17.93 3.66
C ILE A 8 0.64 17.89 5.17
N ALA A 9 -0.65 17.93 5.49
CA ALA A 9 -1.13 17.74 6.84
C ALA A 9 -1.11 16.24 7.17
N VAL A 10 -0.20 15.84 8.07
CA VAL A 10 -0.15 14.49 8.63
C VAL A 10 -1.14 14.44 9.79
N THR A 11 -2.30 13.83 9.57
CA THR A 11 -3.21 13.46 10.66
C THR A 11 -2.78 12.10 11.22
N ALA A 12 -2.08 12.12 12.35
CA ALA A 12 -1.74 10.93 13.11
C ALA A 12 -2.98 10.44 13.88
N SER A 13 -3.62 9.39 13.37
CA SER A 13 -4.67 8.65 14.07
C SER A 13 -4.00 7.62 14.99
N MET A 14 -3.98 7.92 16.29
CA MET A 14 -3.70 6.89 17.31
C MET A 14 -4.89 5.95 17.42
N MET A 15 -4.68 4.62 17.42
CA MET A 15 -5.09 3.72 18.51
C MET A 15 -4.85 2.22 18.22
N SER A 16 -4.31 1.56 19.25
CA SER A 16 -4.37 0.14 19.63
C SER A 16 -3.35 -0.88 19.07
N CYS A 17 -2.37 -1.16 19.94
CA CYS A 17 -1.62 -2.40 20.20
C CYS A 17 -1.62 -3.53 19.15
N ASP A 18 -0.51 -3.64 18.41
CA ASP A 18 0.29 -4.88 18.40
C ASP A 18 1.78 -4.53 18.21
N LYS A 19 2.67 -5.12 19.03
CA LYS A 19 4.09 -4.70 19.20
C LYS A 19 4.98 -4.88 17.95
N THR A 20 4.45 -5.43 16.86
CA THR A 20 5.15 -5.57 15.58
C THR A 20 5.03 -4.30 14.71
N SER A 21 3.96 -3.52 14.89
CA SER A 21 3.64 -2.32 14.09
C SER A 21 4.64 -1.16 14.28
N ASN A 22 5.17 -0.95 15.50
CA ASN A 22 6.03 0.21 15.76
C ASN A 22 7.36 0.19 14.99
N LYS A 23 7.93 -0.99 14.70
CA LYS A 23 9.19 -1.06 13.94
C LYS A 23 8.99 -0.71 12.47
N GLU A 24 7.88 -1.16 11.88
CA GLU A 24 7.58 -0.91 10.47
C GLU A 24 7.17 0.55 10.23
N VAL A 25 6.42 1.15 11.16
CA VAL A 25 6.06 2.58 11.09
C VAL A 25 7.27 3.48 11.29
N ILE A 26 8.14 3.20 12.28
CA ILE A 26 9.37 3.99 12.50
C ILE A 26 10.30 3.90 11.28
N HIS A 27 10.45 2.71 10.70
CA HIS A 27 11.29 2.53 9.51
C HIS A 27 10.71 3.25 8.28
N ALA A 28 9.39 3.28 8.13
CA ALA A 28 8.74 4.03 7.05
C ALA A 28 8.90 5.57 7.24
N GLU A 29 8.82 6.07 8.48
CA GLU A 29 9.06 7.49 8.78
C GLU A 29 10.51 7.90 8.52
N GLU A 30 11.49 7.07 8.90
CA GLU A 30 12.90 7.30 8.62
C GLU A 30 13.17 7.35 7.11
N GLN A 31 12.62 6.41 6.34
CA GLN A 31 12.78 6.39 4.88
C GLN A 31 12.17 7.62 4.19
N LEU A 32 10.98 8.06 4.63
CA LEU A 32 10.35 9.27 4.11
C LEU A 32 11.17 10.54 4.43
N ASN A 33 11.74 10.62 5.63
CA ASN A 33 12.61 11.72 6.02
C ASN A 33 13.89 11.77 5.17
N ASP A 34 14.51 10.61 4.95
CA ASP A 34 15.70 10.51 4.09
C ASP A 34 15.39 10.92 2.65
N ALA A 35 14.27 10.49 2.08
CA ALA A 35 13.88 10.89 0.73
C ALA A 35 13.51 12.38 0.64
N GLN A 36 12.88 12.94 1.67
CA GLN A 36 12.61 14.37 1.77
C GLN A 36 13.90 15.19 1.87
N GLN A 37 14.90 14.70 2.60
CA GLN A 37 16.21 15.33 2.71
C GLN A 37 16.98 15.26 1.39
N GLN A 38 16.97 14.11 0.70
CA GLN A 38 17.55 13.98 -0.64
C GLN A 38 16.91 14.93 -1.65
N LEU A 39 15.59 15.15 -1.58
CA LEU A 39 14.88 16.14 -2.39
C LEU A 39 15.37 17.58 -2.13
N ASN A 40 15.61 17.92 -0.86
CA ASN A 40 16.09 19.23 -0.45
C ASN A 40 17.56 19.46 -0.87
N ASP A 41 18.40 18.42 -0.86
CA ASP A 41 19.81 18.52 -1.26
C ASP A 41 20.01 18.49 -2.79
N ALA A 42 19.10 17.85 -3.53
CA ALA A 42 19.17 17.67 -4.97
C ALA A 42 18.86 18.93 -5.81
N THR A 43 18.57 20.09 -5.19
CA THR A 43 18.12 21.31 -5.91
C THR A 43 19.19 21.96 -6.81
N ARG A 44 20.36 21.35 -6.99
CA ARG A 44 21.46 21.81 -7.86
C ARG A 44 21.58 21.07 -9.21
N ASP A 45 21.03 19.88 -9.36
CA ASP A 45 21.05 19.10 -10.62
C ASP A 45 19.64 18.58 -10.94
N LYS A 46 19.14 18.90 -12.13
CA LYS A 46 17.80 18.51 -12.60
C LYS A 46 17.61 16.99 -12.60
N ASN A 47 18.64 16.22 -12.95
CA ASN A 47 18.53 14.76 -12.95
C ASN A 47 18.49 14.21 -11.53
N SER A 48 19.31 14.75 -10.63
CA SER A 48 19.27 14.40 -9.20
C SER A 48 17.90 14.71 -8.57
N ALA A 49 17.30 15.86 -8.88
CA ALA A 49 15.99 16.25 -8.35
C ALA A 49 14.85 15.33 -8.83
N VAL A 50 14.86 14.91 -10.10
CA VAL A 50 13.86 13.97 -10.64
C VAL A 50 14.02 12.58 -10.01
N LYS A 51 15.26 12.14 -9.80
CA LYS A 51 15.61 10.86 -9.16
C LYS A 51 15.17 10.82 -7.70
N ALA A 52 15.46 11.88 -6.94
CA ALA A 52 15.01 12.04 -5.56
C ALA A 52 13.47 12.06 -5.47
N LYS A 53 12.81 12.80 -6.37
CA LYS A 53 11.34 12.84 -6.43
C LYS A 53 10.73 11.45 -6.72
N ALA A 54 11.24 10.75 -7.73
CA ALA A 54 10.75 9.42 -8.08
C ALA A 54 10.91 8.43 -6.91
N THR A 55 12.05 8.50 -6.20
CA THR A 55 12.32 7.70 -5.00
C THR A 55 11.33 8.00 -3.89
N ALA A 56 11.13 9.27 -3.55
CA ALA A 56 10.20 9.69 -2.50
C ALA A 56 8.77 9.26 -2.80
N GLU A 57 8.30 9.48 -4.03
CA GLU A 57 6.95 9.07 -4.41
C GLU A 57 6.77 7.54 -4.42
N TRP A 58 7.81 6.79 -4.74
CA TRP A 58 7.78 5.32 -4.70
C TRP A 58 7.71 4.79 -3.28
N GLN A 59 8.54 5.29 -2.38
CA GLN A 59 8.51 4.91 -0.96
C GLN A 59 7.17 5.25 -0.32
N TYR A 60 6.63 6.44 -0.57
CA TYR A 60 5.29 6.80 -0.12
C TYR A 60 4.23 5.81 -0.63
N PHE A 61 4.32 5.44 -1.91
CA PHE A 61 3.39 4.48 -2.51
C PHE A 61 3.50 3.07 -1.88
N ILE A 62 4.72 2.59 -1.58
CA ILE A 62 4.91 1.31 -0.88
C ILE A 62 4.27 1.38 0.50
N MET A 63 4.60 2.41 1.28
CA MET A 63 4.07 2.58 2.64
C MET A 63 2.54 2.61 2.66
N GLU A 64 1.92 3.42 1.78
CA GLU A 64 0.46 3.51 1.64
C GLU A 64 -0.15 2.14 1.27
N SER A 65 0.49 1.44 0.32
CA SER A 65 0.02 0.14 -0.17
C SER A 65 0.15 -0.95 0.90
N ASP A 66 1.28 -1.05 1.58
CA ASP A 66 1.52 -2.04 2.64
C ASP A 66 0.60 -1.81 3.83
N SER A 67 0.40 -0.55 4.25
CA SER A 67 -0.54 -0.21 5.32
C SER A 67 -1.95 -0.66 4.96
N THR A 68 -2.42 -0.36 3.75
CA THR A 68 -3.77 -0.73 3.30
C THR A 68 -3.92 -2.26 3.19
N ILE A 69 -2.90 -2.95 2.68
CA ILE A 69 -2.89 -4.42 2.61
C ILE A 69 -2.91 -5.03 4.01
N ALA A 70 -2.18 -4.46 4.97
CA ALA A 70 -2.15 -4.93 6.35
C ALA A 70 -3.53 -4.78 7.02
N GLU A 71 -4.17 -3.62 6.87
CA GLU A 71 -5.53 -3.38 7.34
C GLU A 71 -6.52 -4.41 6.76
N ARG A 72 -6.53 -4.59 5.43
CA ARG A 72 -7.43 -5.55 4.79
C ARG A 72 -7.12 -7.02 5.12
N SER A 73 -5.85 -7.32 5.44
CA SER A 73 -5.47 -8.64 5.95
C SER A 73 -6.06 -8.90 7.32
N GLU A 74 -6.09 -7.88 8.17
CA GLU A 74 -6.70 -7.96 9.50
C GLU A 74 -8.21 -8.11 9.40
N ASP A 75 -8.86 -7.36 8.51
CA ASP A 75 -10.29 -7.53 8.21
C ASP A 75 -10.62 -8.97 7.78
N ILE A 76 -9.82 -9.55 6.90
CA ILE A 76 -9.99 -10.95 6.47
C ILE A 76 -9.79 -11.92 7.63
N ARG A 77 -8.87 -11.63 8.57
CA ARG A 77 -8.68 -12.44 9.79
C ARG A 77 -9.90 -12.38 10.72
N ILE A 78 -10.49 -11.20 10.87
CA ILE A 78 -11.74 -11.00 11.62
C ILE A 78 -12.88 -11.78 10.95
N LEU A 79 -13.04 -11.64 9.63
CA LEU A 79 -14.05 -12.35 8.85
C LEU A 79 -13.89 -13.87 8.94
N ASP A 80 -12.67 -14.39 9.03
CA ASP A 80 -12.44 -15.83 9.24
C ASP A 80 -13.01 -16.31 10.58
N SER A 81 -12.75 -15.54 11.64
CA SER A 81 -13.25 -15.84 12.98
C SER A 81 -14.78 -15.85 13.04
N VAL A 82 -15.43 -14.93 12.31
CA VAL A 82 -16.89 -14.88 12.17
C VAL A 82 -17.39 -16.07 11.33
N ARG A 83 -16.77 -16.33 10.18
CA ARG A 83 -17.11 -17.43 9.26
C ARG A 83 -17.09 -18.79 9.94
N LEU A 84 -16.14 -19.03 10.85
CA LEU A 84 -16.05 -20.26 11.63
C LEU A 84 -17.20 -20.47 12.62
N LYS A 85 -17.88 -19.39 13.03
CA LYS A 85 -19.06 -19.42 13.91
C LYS A 85 -20.38 -19.55 13.14
N MET A 86 -20.38 -19.33 11.82
CA MET A 86 -21.59 -19.45 10.98
C MET A 86 -22.06 -20.89 10.83
N ASN A 87 -23.35 -21.08 10.53
CA ASN A 87 -23.89 -22.38 10.14
C ASN A 87 -23.33 -22.84 8.78
N ALA A 88 -23.50 -24.12 8.45
CA ALA A 88 -22.89 -24.73 7.26
C ALA A 88 -23.29 -24.04 5.94
N ASN A 89 -24.58 -23.72 5.78
CA ASN A 89 -25.09 -23.08 4.55
C ASN A 89 -24.55 -21.66 4.38
N GLU A 90 -24.56 -20.88 5.45
CA GLU A 90 -24.03 -19.51 5.49
C GLU A 90 -22.52 -19.43 5.25
N ARG A 91 -21.79 -20.37 5.85
CA ARG A 91 -20.35 -20.52 5.67
C ARG A 91 -20.02 -20.87 4.22
N GLN A 92 -20.76 -21.81 3.62
CA GLN A 92 -20.56 -22.18 2.23
C GLN A 92 -20.77 -21.00 1.28
N LYS A 93 -21.81 -20.20 1.49
CA LYS A 93 -22.07 -18.97 0.70
C LYS A 93 -20.93 -17.95 0.81
N MET A 94 -20.29 -17.85 1.97
CA MET A 94 -19.21 -16.89 2.22
C MET A 94 -17.83 -17.39 1.73
N ASN A 95 -17.61 -18.70 1.69
CA ASN A 95 -16.29 -19.29 1.42
C ASN A 95 -15.67 -18.84 0.08
N ALA A 96 -16.46 -18.72 -0.98
CA ALA A 96 -15.93 -18.33 -2.29
C ALA A 96 -15.30 -16.93 -2.25
N ASN A 97 -16.08 -15.94 -1.81
CA ASN A 97 -15.63 -14.55 -1.72
C ASN A 97 -14.50 -14.38 -0.70
N TYR A 98 -14.57 -15.09 0.44
CA TYR A 98 -13.51 -15.06 1.46
C TYR A 98 -12.18 -15.61 0.90
N ASN A 99 -12.22 -16.76 0.23
CA ASN A 99 -11.02 -17.36 -0.36
C ASN A 99 -10.44 -16.49 -1.48
N GLN A 100 -11.30 -15.85 -2.27
CA GLN A 100 -10.88 -14.90 -3.30
C GLN A 100 -10.14 -13.71 -2.69
N ALA A 101 -10.75 -13.01 -1.73
CA ALA A 101 -10.14 -11.83 -1.10
C ALA A 101 -8.81 -12.20 -0.41
N LYS A 102 -8.76 -13.34 0.28
CA LYS A 102 -7.51 -13.87 0.87
C LYS A 102 -6.43 -14.12 -0.17
N SER A 103 -6.79 -14.68 -1.33
CA SER A 103 -5.84 -14.91 -2.43
C SER A 103 -5.36 -13.61 -3.06
N GLU A 104 -6.24 -12.62 -3.22
CA GLU A 104 -5.92 -11.31 -3.78
C GLU A 104 -4.93 -10.54 -2.90
N ILE A 105 -5.11 -10.55 -1.58
CA ILE A 105 -4.14 -9.97 -0.63
C ILE A 105 -2.74 -10.55 -0.83
N LEU A 106 -2.64 -11.88 -0.93
CA LEU A 106 -1.34 -12.54 -1.13
C LEU A 106 -0.70 -12.15 -2.46
N LYS A 107 -1.50 -12.11 -3.54
CA LYS A 107 -1.03 -11.67 -4.87
C LYS A 107 -0.54 -10.23 -4.84
N LEU A 108 -1.26 -9.34 -4.16
CA LEU A 108 -0.90 -7.92 -4.04
C LEU A 108 0.41 -7.73 -3.27
N ARG A 109 0.61 -8.46 -2.15
CA ARG A 109 1.89 -8.45 -1.41
C ARG A 109 3.06 -8.88 -2.28
N VAL A 110 2.91 -10.01 -2.97
CA VAL A 110 3.97 -10.52 -3.85
C VAL A 110 4.27 -9.52 -4.96
N LYS A 111 3.24 -9.00 -5.63
CA LYS A 111 3.36 -8.04 -6.73
C LYS A 111 4.03 -6.73 -6.29
N LEU A 112 3.68 -6.21 -5.12
CA LEU A 112 4.29 -5.00 -4.57
C LEU A 112 5.77 -5.24 -4.24
N LYS A 113 6.09 -6.37 -3.60
CA LYS A 113 7.47 -6.73 -3.28
C LYS A 113 8.32 -6.89 -4.53
N GLU A 114 7.89 -7.70 -5.50
CA GLU A 114 8.62 -7.93 -6.75
C GLU A 114 8.91 -6.61 -7.48
N LYS A 115 7.93 -5.70 -7.53
CA LYS A 115 8.13 -4.42 -8.21
C LYS A 115 9.02 -3.47 -7.41
N SER A 116 8.99 -3.52 -6.08
CA SER A 116 9.87 -2.73 -5.23
C SER A 116 11.32 -3.15 -5.39
N ASP A 117 11.58 -4.46 -5.39
CA ASP A 117 12.92 -5.03 -5.62
C ASP A 117 13.46 -4.66 -7.03
N ALA A 118 12.58 -4.50 -8.03
CA ALA A 118 12.95 -4.04 -9.38
C ALA A 118 13.18 -2.53 -9.48
N PHE A 119 12.37 -1.73 -8.76
CA PHE A 119 12.45 -0.27 -8.77
C PHE A 119 13.83 0.24 -8.33
N GLU A 120 14.41 -0.37 -7.29
CA GLU A 120 15.74 -0.02 -6.80
C GLU A 120 16.82 -0.20 -7.89
N GLN A 121 16.72 -1.28 -8.67
CA GLN A 121 17.64 -1.57 -9.78
C GLN A 121 17.47 -0.60 -10.96
N ASP A 122 16.23 -0.17 -11.20
CA ASP A 122 15.89 0.76 -12.28
C ASP A 122 16.35 2.20 -11.98
N LEU A 123 16.28 2.62 -10.70
CA LEU A 123 16.72 3.94 -10.26
C LEU A 123 18.22 4.18 -10.41
N GLU A 124 19.05 3.16 -10.19
CA GLU A 124 20.50 3.25 -10.37
C GLU A 124 20.84 3.68 -11.81
N LYS A 125 20.11 3.13 -12.78
CA LYS A 125 20.34 3.36 -14.22
C LYS A 125 19.71 4.65 -14.75
N PHE A 126 18.78 5.24 -14.01
CA PHE A 126 18.02 6.43 -14.38
C PHE A 126 17.41 6.38 -15.78
N ASP A 127 16.69 5.29 -16.04
CA ASP A 127 15.96 5.13 -17.28
C ASP A 127 14.60 5.84 -17.20
N ASP A 128 14.40 6.88 -18.02
CA ASP A 128 13.11 7.57 -18.15
C ASP A 128 11.96 6.62 -18.50
N GLN A 129 12.26 5.50 -19.17
CA GLN A 129 11.29 4.46 -19.45
C GLN A 129 10.86 3.76 -18.17
N ALA A 130 11.78 3.48 -17.26
CA ALA A 130 11.47 2.83 -15.98
C ALA A 130 10.58 3.72 -15.12
N VAL A 131 10.82 5.04 -15.08
CA VAL A 131 9.94 6.00 -14.38
C VAL A 131 8.50 5.89 -14.88
N LYS A 132 8.29 5.85 -16.20
CA LYS A 132 6.95 5.69 -16.79
C LYS A 132 6.32 4.33 -16.48
N GLU A 133 7.08 3.26 -16.54
CA GLU A 133 6.60 1.92 -16.19
C GLU A 133 6.18 1.82 -14.72
N ASN A 134 6.90 2.50 -13.84
CA ASN A 134 6.54 2.61 -12.43
C ASN A 134 5.25 3.40 -12.21
N GLU A 135 5.03 4.49 -12.95
CA GLU A 135 3.75 5.20 -12.92
C GLU A 135 2.57 4.33 -13.36
N ILE A 136 2.75 3.55 -14.44
CA ILE A 136 1.74 2.62 -14.94
C ILE A 136 1.47 1.53 -13.89
N PHE A 137 2.52 0.99 -13.29
CA PHE A 137 2.38 0.02 -12.22
C PHE A 137 1.58 0.57 -11.05
N ARG A 138 1.95 1.76 -10.51
CA ARG A 138 1.25 2.39 -9.38
C ARG A 138 -0.25 2.53 -9.66
N ARG A 139 -0.60 2.99 -10.86
CA ARG A 139 -2.00 3.14 -11.27
C ARG A 139 -2.74 1.79 -11.30
N ASN A 140 -2.14 0.78 -11.93
CA ASN A 140 -2.76 -0.54 -12.03
C ASN A 140 -2.89 -1.20 -10.65
N PHE A 141 -1.88 -1.04 -9.80
CA PHE A 141 -1.88 -1.55 -8.44
C PHE A 141 -2.96 -0.89 -7.58
N ARG A 142 -3.14 0.43 -7.68
CA ARG A 142 -4.27 1.13 -7.02
C ARG A 142 -5.62 0.57 -7.47
N ASN A 143 -5.81 0.31 -8.76
CA ASN A 143 -7.04 -0.31 -9.26
C ASN A 143 -7.22 -1.76 -8.76
N ASP A 144 -6.14 -2.51 -8.53
CA ASP A 144 -6.22 -3.83 -7.90
C ASP A 144 -6.61 -3.70 -6.42
N MET A 145 -6.05 -2.73 -5.69
CA MET A 145 -6.37 -2.43 -4.29
C MET A 145 -7.83 -1.97 -4.11
N GLU A 146 -8.36 -1.11 -4.98
CA GLU A 146 -9.77 -0.70 -4.96
C GLU A 146 -10.72 -1.88 -5.19
N ARG A 147 -10.31 -2.88 -5.97
CA ARG A 147 -11.10 -4.10 -6.17
C ARG A 147 -11.10 -4.95 -4.91
N LEU A 148 -9.93 -5.15 -4.30
CA LEU A 148 -9.81 -5.83 -3.01
C LEU A 148 -10.71 -5.16 -1.96
N ASP A 149 -10.66 -3.83 -1.87
CA ASP A 149 -11.44 -3.02 -0.93
C ASP A 149 -12.95 -3.33 -1.05
N LYS A 150 -13.47 -3.22 -2.27
CA LYS A 150 -14.87 -3.56 -2.57
C LYS A 150 -15.22 -5.01 -2.24
N SER A 151 -14.30 -5.95 -2.49
CA SER A 151 -14.53 -7.36 -2.18
C SER A 151 -14.57 -7.64 -0.67
N VAL A 152 -13.74 -6.96 0.13
CA VAL A 152 -13.76 -7.04 1.59
C VAL A 152 -15.03 -6.40 2.16
N ASP A 153 -15.42 -5.21 1.67
CA ASP A 153 -16.67 -4.55 2.07
C ASP A 153 -17.91 -5.41 1.80
N GLN A 154 -17.96 -6.05 0.64
CA GLN A 154 -19.05 -6.97 0.29
C GLN A 154 -19.14 -8.16 1.24
N LEU A 155 -18.00 -8.66 1.76
CA LEU A 155 -17.99 -9.72 2.76
C LEU A 155 -18.60 -9.26 4.09
N PHE A 156 -18.28 -8.04 4.55
CA PHE A 156 -18.88 -7.47 5.76
C PHE A 156 -20.37 -7.17 5.59
N GLN A 157 -20.79 -6.62 4.45
CA GLN A 157 -22.21 -6.39 4.17
C GLN A 157 -23.00 -7.70 4.11
N SER A 158 -22.42 -8.73 3.48
CA SER A 158 -23.02 -10.07 3.41
C SER A 158 -23.18 -10.71 4.78
N TYR A 159 -22.37 -10.31 5.75
CA TYR A 159 -22.48 -10.72 7.15
C TYR A 159 -23.52 -9.89 7.92
N ASN A 160 -23.47 -8.55 7.83
CA ASN A 160 -24.33 -7.64 8.60
C ASN A 160 -25.82 -7.66 8.17
N ASN A 161 -26.12 -8.11 6.96
CA ASN A 161 -27.49 -8.22 6.44
C ASN A 161 -28.14 -9.61 6.70
N ARG A 162 -27.60 -10.38 7.65
CA ARG A 162 -28.15 -11.67 8.11
C ARG A 162 -28.73 -11.52 9.51
#